data_AF-A0A3P7RC29-F1
#
_entry.id   AF-A0A3P7RC29-F1
#
_cell.length_a   1.000
_cell.length_b   1.000
_cell.length_c   1.000
_cell.angle_alpha   90.00
_cell.angle_beta   90.00
_cell.angle_gamma   90.00
#
_symmetry.space_group_name_H-M   'P 1'
#
loop_
_entity.id
_entity.type
_entity.pdbx_description
1 polymer ?
#
loop_
_entity_poly.entity_id
_entity_poly.type
_entity_poly.pdbx_seq_one_letter_code
_entity_poly.pdbx_strand_id
1 'polypeptide(L)'
;MKHPAGPITRDNFSFSSKLIVGEFLMPKELENGDKVVVKLGEEIIAEEINRLISLKPQPRNGERKQKEKPEKPEKAEKTPQEGRTTPEEESPLEVYDDEDKIKWSREPIDDLLLTEIRPLPDLPRVENLRLNGIGFADALMVHEFVNNFAHVLEIDPSSIPSLGVLCAGLVGDVKHFDQVLQLTLALFRLSLEYPGLPMGKR
;
A
#
# COMPACT_ATOMS: atom_id res chain seq x y z
N MET A 1 17.41 -10.46 -32.16
CA MET A 1 17.58 -9.00 -32.35
C MET A 1 17.25 -8.34 -31.02
N LYS A 2 18.21 -7.65 -30.39
CA LYS A 2 17.96 -6.90 -29.15
C LYS A 2 17.41 -5.53 -29.53
N HIS A 3 16.18 -5.20 -29.15
CA HIS A 3 15.62 -3.87 -29.40
C HIS A 3 16.38 -2.82 -28.55
N PRO A 4 16.83 -1.71 -29.13
CA PRO A 4 17.47 -0.62 -28.40
C PRO A 4 16.39 0.28 -27.78
N ALA A 5 15.62 -0.23 -26.83
CA ALA A 5 14.80 0.64 -26.01
C ALA A 5 15.73 1.31 -24.98
N GLY A 6 15.68 2.63 -24.86
CA GLY A 6 16.36 3.35 -23.78
C GLY A 6 15.88 2.88 -22.40
N PRO A 7 16.57 3.27 -21.30
CA PRO A 7 16.13 2.90 -19.97
C PRO A 7 14.71 3.43 -19.74
N ILE A 8 13.78 2.54 -19.41
CA ILE A 8 12.41 2.91 -19.03
C ILE A 8 12.49 3.59 -17.66
N THR A 9 11.93 4.80 -17.55
CA THR A 9 11.85 5.58 -16.32
C THR A 9 10.38 5.80 -15.92
N ARG A 10 10.16 6.44 -14.76
CA ARG A 10 8.81 6.77 -14.28
C ARG A 10 8.00 7.58 -15.31
N ASP A 11 8.66 8.42 -16.10
CA ASP A 11 8.00 9.30 -17.07
C ASP A 11 7.42 8.53 -18.27
N ASN A 12 7.75 7.23 -18.40
CA ASN A 12 7.15 6.33 -19.39
C ASN A 12 5.85 5.66 -18.89
N PHE A 13 5.49 5.83 -17.61
CA PHE A 13 4.30 5.21 -17.02
C PHE A 13 3.26 6.27 -16.67
N SER A 14 2.01 5.99 -17.02
CA SER A 14 0.87 6.86 -16.70
C SER A 14 -0.33 6.00 -16.34
N PHE A 15 -0.98 6.32 -15.22
CA PHE A 15 -2.27 5.77 -14.83
C PHE A 15 -3.45 6.66 -15.27
N SER A 16 -3.18 7.72 -16.03
CA SER A 16 -4.23 8.57 -16.58
C SER A 16 -5.13 7.75 -17.52
N SER A 17 -6.41 7.67 -17.18
CA SER A 17 -7.44 7.06 -18.02
C SER A 17 -7.71 7.82 -19.32
N LYS A 18 -7.10 9.00 -19.50
CA LYS A 18 -7.17 9.79 -20.74
C LYS A 18 -6.08 9.40 -21.75
N LEU A 19 -5.07 8.66 -21.32
CA LEU A 19 -3.96 8.27 -22.19
C LEU A 19 -4.35 7.00 -22.94
N ILE A 20 -4.47 7.08 -24.27
CA ILE A 20 -4.79 5.94 -25.13
C ILE A 20 -3.49 5.29 -25.58
N VAL A 21 -2.92 4.44 -24.72
CA VAL A 21 -1.69 3.68 -24.99
C VAL A 21 -1.84 2.25 -24.48
N GLY A 22 -1.57 1.26 -25.34
CA GLY A 22 -1.61 -0.16 -24.99
C GLY A 22 -2.92 -0.85 -25.34
N GLU A 23 -3.25 -1.92 -24.61
CA GLU A 23 -4.48 -2.69 -24.82
C GLU A 23 -5.55 -2.32 -23.80
N PHE A 24 -6.77 -2.11 -24.29
CA PHE A 24 -7.92 -1.82 -23.44
C PHE A 24 -8.83 -3.04 -23.39
N LEU A 25 -9.12 -3.52 -22.18
CA LEU A 25 -9.88 -4.75 -21.95
C LEU A 25 -11.12 -4.43 -21.10
N MET A 26 -12.27 -4.94 -21.51
CA MET A 26 -13.54 -4.75 -20.80
C MET A 26 -14.19 -6.11 -20.49
N PRO A 27 -14.47 -6.41 -19.21
CA PRO A 27 -15.28 -7.57 -18.84
C PRO A 27 -16.72 -7.39 -19.34
N LYS A 28 -17.26 -8.40 -20.01
CA LYS A 28 -18.63 -8.44 -20.48
C LYS A 28 -19.28 -9.76 -20.05
N GLU A 29 -20.49 -9.68 -19.53
CA GLU A 29 -21.31 -10.85 -19.23
C GLU A 29 -22.14 -11.19 -20.47
N LEU A 30 -22.06 -12.44 -20.89
CA LEU A 30 -22.86 -12.99 -21.97
C LEU A 30 -24.27 -13.33 -21.44
N GLU A 31 -25.23 -13.48 -22.35
CA GLU A 31 -26.63 -13.77 -21.99
C GLU A 31 -26.80 -15.10 -21.23
N ASN A 32 -25.82 -15.99 -21.33
CA ASN A 32 -25.76 -17.27 -20.61
C ASN A 32 -25.12 -17.16 -19.21
N GLY A 33 -24.71 -15.96 -18.77
CA GLY A 33 -24.05 -15.72 -17.48
C GLY A 33 -22.53 -15.90 -17.49
N ASP A 34 -21.93 -16.25 -18.63
CA ASP A 34 -20.48 -16.39 -18.75
C ASP A 34 -19.81 -15.01 -18.83
N LYS A 35 -18.69 -14.84 -18.11
CA LYS A 35 -17.89 -13.61 -18.14
C LYS A 35 -16.75 -13.76 -19.14
N VAL A 36 -16.71 -12.87 -20.12
CA VAL A 36 -15.63 -12.79 -21.12
C VAL A 36 -14.93 -11.44 -21.06
N VAL A 37 -13.66 -11.41 -21.46
CA VAL A 37 -12.89 -10.16 -21.56
C VAL A 37 -12.77 -9.81 -23.03
N VAL A 38 -13.27 -8.63 -23.40
CA VAL A 38 -13.28 -8.13 -24.78
C VAL A 38 -12.23 -7.03 -24.91
N LYS A 39 -11.40 -7.12 -25.96
CA LYS A 39 -10.47 -6.05 -26.31
C LYS A 39 -11.23 -4.94 -27.04
N LEU A 40 -11.10 -3.71 -26.54
CA LEU A 40 -11.70 -2.52 -27.12
C LEU A 40 -10.72 -1.83 -28.07
N GLY A 41 -11.25 -1.30 -29.16
CA GLY A 41 -10.50 -0.44 -30.08
C GLY A 41 -10.30 0.96 -29.51
N GLU A 42 -9.27 1.65 -29.99
CA GLU A 42 -8.91 3.01 -29.55
C GLU A 42 -10.05 4.01 -29.74
N GLU A 43 -10.81 3.90 -30.84
CA GLU A 43 -11.96 4.78 -31.14
C GLU A 43 -13.06 4.67 -30.07
N ILE A 44 -13.42 3.44 -29.67
CA ILE A 44 -14.43 3.17 -28.64
C ILE A 44 -13.98 3.75 -27.29
N ILE A 45 -12.69 3.63 -26.97
CA ILE A 45 -12.11 4.17 -25.74
C ILE A 45 -12.10 5.69 -25.77
N ALA A 46 -11.77 6.32 -26.90
CA ALA A 46 -11.79 7.76 -27.06
C ALA A 46 -13.20 8.33 -26.85
N GLU A 47 -14.22 7.68 -27.42
CA GLU A 47 -15.63 8.07 -27.22
C GLU A 47 -16.04 7.96 -25.74
N GLU A 48 -15.68 6.87 -25.06
CA GLU A 48 -16.01 6.68 -23.65
C GLU A 48 -15.28 7.69 -22.75
N ILE A 49 -14.02 8.02 -23.04
CA ILE A 49 -13.28 9.07 -22.32
C ILE A 49 -13.97 10.43 -22.49
N ASN A 50 -14.39 10.79 -23.71
CA ASN A 50 -15.09 12.04 -23.98
C ASN A 50 -16.43 12.10 -23.24
N ARG A 51 -17.17 10.99 -23.21
CA ARG A 51 -18.40 10.86 -22.42
C ARG A 51 -18.14 11.11 -20.94
N LEU A 52 -17.13 10.47 -20.35
CA LEU A 52 -16.78 10.64 -18.93
C LEU A 52 -16.34 12.07 -18.60
N ILE A 53 -15.63 12.74 -19.51
CA ILE A 53 -15.24 14.15 -19.34
C ILE A 53 -16.48 15.07 -19.37
N SER A 54 -17.45 14.80 -20.25
CA SER A 54 -18.68 15.60 -20.35
C SER A 54 -19.61 15.47 -19.15
N LEU A 55 -19.50 14.36 -18.41
CA LEU A 55 -20.26 14.11 -17.19
C LEU A 55 -19.66 14.79 -15.96
N LYS A 56 -18.41 15.27 -16.03
CA LYS A 56 -17.82 16.05 -14.93
C LYS A 56 -18.39 17.47 -14.92
N PRO A 57 -18.91 17.97 -13.79
CA PRO A 57 -19.38 19.35 -13.71
C PRO A 57 -18.20 20.30 -14.00
N GLN A 58 -18.42 21.27 -14.89
CA GLN A 58 -17.44 22.34 -15.10
C GLN A 58 -17.25 23.09 -13.78
N PRO A 59 -16.00 23.35 -13.33
CA PRO A 59 -15.79 24.35 -12.31
C PRO A 59 -16.27 25.67 -12.89
N ARG A 60 -17.32 26.24 -12.28
CA ARG A 60 -17.82 27.58 -12.61
C ARG A 60 -16.77 28.57 -12.11
N ASN A 61 -15.71 28.75 -12.89
CA ASN A 61 -14.68 29.74 -12.63
C ASN A 61 -15.36 31.12 -12.67
N GLY A 62 -15.59 31.68 -11.49
CA GLY A 62 -16.07 33.04 -11.34
C GLY A 62 -15.06 33.98 -11.98
N GLU A 63 -15.49 34.68 -13.03
CA GLU A 63 -14.79 35.80 -13.61
C GLU A 63 -14.49 36.85 -12.53
N ARG A 64 -13.34 36.76 -11.85
CA ARG A 64 -12.76 37.92 -11.18
C ARG A 64 -12.09 38.77 -12.25
N LYS A 65 -12.92 39.50 -13.00
CA LYS A 65 -12.54 40.77 -13.62
C LYS A 65 -11.89 41.60 -12.52
N GLN A 66 -10.58 41.80 -12.61
CA GLN A 66 -9.85 42.81 -11.86
C GLN A 66 -10.51 44.17 -12.17
N LYS A 67 -11.42 44.59 -11.29
CA LYS A 67 -11.91 45.97 -11.24
C LYS A 67 -10.97 46.69 -10.28
N GLU A 68 -9.98 47.36 -10.84
CA GLU A 68 -9.30 48.47 -10.18
C GLU A 68 -10.34 49.42 -9.59
N LYS A 69 -10.23 49.72 -8.30
CA LYS A 69 -10.80 50.93 -7.70
C LYS A 69 -9.95 51.38 -6.51
N PRO A 70 -9.91 52.68 -6.24
CA PRO A 70 -8.69 53.44 -5.97
C PRO A 70 -8.49 53.75 -4.48
N GLU A 71 -7.25 54.10 -4.13
CA GLU A 71 -6.84 54.67 -2.84
C GLU A 71 -7.62 55.93 -2.46
N LYS A 72 -7.96 56.07 -1.17
CA LYS A 72 -7.87 57.31 -0.33
C LYS A 72 -8.43 57.12 1.11
N PRO A 73 -8.13 58.00 2.10
CA PRO A 73 -7.12 57.80 3.14
C PRO A 73 -7.66 57.87 4.60
N GLU A 74 -6.75 57.71 5.57
CA GLU A 74 -6.94 57.83 7.03
C GLU A 74 -7.74 59.05 7.53
N LYS A 75 -8.46 58.88 8.66
CA LYS A 75 -8.38 59.76 9.86
C LYS A 75 -9.23 59.31 11.08
N ALA A 76 -8.56 59.32 12.24
CA ALA A 76 -8.96 59.82 13.58
C ALA A 76 -10.04 59.12 14.45
N GLU A 77 -9.55 58.42 15.50
CA GLU A 77 -9.80 58.58 16.96
C GLU A 77 -11.20 58.90 17.53
N LYS A 78 -11.72 58.01 18.42
CA LYS A 78 -12.03 58.21 19.87
C LYS A 78 -12.97 57.12 20.46
N THR A 79 -12.63 56.61 21.66
CA THR A 79 -13.38 55.73 22.60
C THR A 79 -14.39 56.52 23.48
N PRO A 80 -15.13 55.94 24.47
CA PRO A 80 -15.76 54.60 24.68
C PRO A 80 -17.21 54.70 25.29
N GLN A 81 -18.01 53.61 25.35
CA GLN A 81 -18.86 53.24 26.53
C GLN A 81 -19.77 51.99 26.36
N GLU A 82 -19.76 51.21 27.43
CA GLU A 82 -20.65 50.18 28.04
C GLU A 82 -21.99 49.72 27.39
N GLY A 83 -22.14 48.38 27.35
CA GLY A 83 -23.24 47.69 28.03
C GLY A 83 -24.47 47.28 27.22
N ARG A 84 -24.51 46.03 26.71
CA ARG A 84 -25.71 45.16 26.74
C ARG A 84 -25.44 43.76 26.20
N THR A 85 -25.79 42.77 27.01
CA THR A 85 -25.96 41.35 26.67
C THR A 85 -26.90 41.20 25.46
N THR A 86 -26.47 40.44 24.45
CA THR A 86 -27.31 39.89 23.39
C THR A 86 -27.01 38.39 23.25
N PRO A 87 -27.99 37.57 22.83
CA PRO A 87 -27.92 36.11 22.86
C PRO A 87 -26.86 35.63 21.87
N GLU A 88 -26.23 34.48 22.16
CA GLU A 88 -25.35 33.78 21.23
C GLU A 88 -26.17 33.33 20.00
N GLU A 89 -26.37 34.24 19.06
CA GLU A 89 -26.66 33.90 17.67
C GLU A 89 -25.38 33.27 17.13
N GLU A 90 -25.34 31.92 17.12
CA GLU A 90 -24.35 31.16 16.37
C GLU A 90 -24.25 31.78 14.99
N SER A 91 -23.12 32.43 14.75
CA SER A 91 -22.97 33.27 13.59
C SER A 91 -23.09 32.40 12.35
N PRO A 92 -23.76 32.84 11.26
CA PRO A 92 -23.86 32.05 10.04
C PRO A 92 -22.50 31.52 9.55
N LEU A 93 -21.41 32.22 9.87
CA LEU A 93 -20.02 31.83 9.64
C LEU A 93 -19.62 30.47 10.24
N GLU A 94 -20.11 30.10 11.42
CA GLU A 94 -19.83 28.80 12.05
C GLU A 94 -20.53 27.66 11.30
N VAL A 95 -21.75 27.90 10.81
CA VAL A 95 -22.49 26.95 9.97
C VAL A 95 -21.79 26.75 8.61
N TYR A 96 -21.22 27.81 8.02
CA TYR A 96 -20.44 27.70 6.78
C TYR A 96 -19.15 26.89 6.97
N ASP A 97 -18.48 27.04 8.11
CA ASP A 97 -17.24 26.31 8.42
C ASP A 97 -17.49 24.80 8.58
N ASP A 98 -18.60 24.41 9.21
CA ASP A 98 -18.94 23.00 9.39
C ASP A 98 -19.50 22.34 8.11
N GLU A 99 -20.34 23.05 7.34
CA GLU A 99 -20.79 22.53 6.04
C GLU A 99 -19.61 22.31 5.08
N ASP A 100 -18.63 23.22 5.09
CA ASP A 100 -17.46 23.08 4.24
C ASP A 100 -16.56 21.96 4.76
N LYS A 101 -16.29 21.83 6.07
CA LYS A 101 -15.57 20.67 6.63
C LYS A 101 -16.19 19.33 6.24
N ILE A 102 -17.52 19.24 6.25
CA ILE A 102 -18.26 18.03 5.84
C ILE A 102 -18.09 17.77 4.33
N LYS A 103 -18.05 18.81 3.50
CA LYS A 103 -17.76 18.68 2.05
C LYS A 103 -16.33 18.19 1.82
N TRP A 104 -15.34 18.80 2.47
CA TRP A 104 -13.93 18.39 2.38
C TRP A 104 -13.71 16.95 2.88
N SER A 105 -14.46 16.50 3.89
CA SER A 105 -14.40 15.12 4.41
C SER A 105 -15.03 14.08 3.49
N ARG A 106 -15.83 14.50 2.50
CA ARG A 106 -16.48 13.64 1.51
C ARG A 106 -15.77 13.65 0.17
N GLU A 107 -14.79 14.52 -0.01
CA GLU A 107 -13.93 14.45 -1.17
C GLU A 107 -13.09 13.17 -1.08
N PRO A 108 -13.01 12.36 -2.15
CA PRO A 108 -12.14 11.21 -2.17
C PRO A 108 -10.71 11.68 -1.92
N ILE A 109 -10.12 11.22 -0.82
CA ILE A 109 -8.72 11.47 -0.52
C ILE A 109 -7.91 10.73 -1.59
N ASP A 110 -7.16 11.49 -2.39
CA ASP A 110 -6.31 10.94 -3.44
C ASP A 110 -5.04 10.36 -2.82
N ASP A 111 -5.15 9.14 -2.28
CA ASP A 111 -4.06 8.33 -1.69
C ASP A 111 -2.98 7.92 -2.71
N LEU A 112 -3.05 8.41 -3.95
CA LEU A 112 -2.04 8.17 -4.98
C LEU A 112 -0.81 9.08 -4.84
N LEU A 113 -0.88 10.14 -4.02
CA LEU A 113 0.21 11.09 -3.83
C LEU A 113 0.76 11.02 -2.40
N LEU A 114 1.89 10.33 -2.22
CA LEU A 114 2.69 10.46 -1.00
C LEU A 114 3.26 11.90 -0.95
N THR A 115 2.74 12.72 -0.04
CA THR A 115 3.24 14.08 0.22
C THR A 115 4.69 14.10 0.70
N GLU A 116 5.12 13.01 1.35
CA GLU A 116 6.48 12.80 1.82
C GLU A 116 7.06 11.51 1.20
N ILE A 117 7.97 11.67 0.24
CA ILE A 117 8.72 10.55 -0.32
C ILE A 117 9.86 10.21 0.66
N ARG A 118 9.59 9.32 1.61
CA ARG A 118 10.68 8.66 2.33
C ARG A 118 11.36 7.66 1.40
N PRO A 119 12.71 7.62 1.33
CA PRO A 119 13.38 6.55 0.61
C PRO A 119 12.96 5.21 1.22
N LEU A 120 12.73 4.20 0.37
CA LEU A 120 12.49 2.86 0.87
C LEU A 120 13.68 2.43 1.74
N PRO A 121 13.45 1.75 2.86
CA PRO A 121 14.53 1.16 3.61
C PRO A 121 15.28 0.17 2.72
N ASP A 122 16.59 0.05 2.93
CA ASP A 122 17.35 -1.02 2.32
C ASP A 122 16.82 -2.36 2.83
N LEU A 123 16.34 -3.19 1.91
CA LEU A 123 15.87 -4.55 2.18
C LEU A 123 16.92 -5.53 1.63
N PRO A 124 18.03 -5.75 2.36
CA PRO A 124 19.07 -6.67 1.91
C PRO A 124 18.47 -8.06 1.76
N ARG A 125 18.95 -8.79 0.75
CA ARG A 125 18.54 -10.17 0.53
C ARG A 125 19.02 -11.03 1.69
N VAL A 126 18.18 -11.98 2.12
CA VAL A 126 18.58 -12.99 3.10
C VAL A 126 19.82 -13.74 2.59
N GLU A 127 20.85 -13.81 3.43
CA GLU A 127 22.10 -14.48 3.11
C GLU A 127 21.87 -15.96 2.77
N ASN A 128 22.61 -16.48 1.79
CA ASN A 128 22.56 -17.87 1.35
C ASN A 128 21.17 -18.39 0.93
N LEU A 129 20.19 -17.51 0.69
CA LEU A 129 18.85 -17.90 0.24
C LEU A 129 18.89 -18.46 -1.19
N ARG A 130 18.97 -19.79 -1.29
CA ARG A 130 18.92 -20.55 -2.57
C ARG A 130 17.71 -21.48 -2.68
N LEU A 131 16.89 -21.56 -1.62
CA LEU A 131 15.63 -22.29 -1.62
C LEU A 131 14.60 -21.61 -2.53
N ASN A 132 13.66 -22.40 -3.05
CA ASN A 132 12.47 -21.87 -3.72
C ASN A 132 11.50 -21.25 -2.67
N GLY A 133 10.43 -20.59 -3.14
CA GLY A 133 9.50 -19.89 -2.24
C GLY A 133 8.88 -20.78 -1.17
N ILE A 134 8.49 -22.01 -1.53
CA ILE A 134 7.91 -22.99 -0.60
C ILE A 134 8.98 -23.44 0.41
N GLY A 135 10.15 -23.86 -0.04
CA GLY A 135 11.22 -24.30 0.85
C GLY A 135 11.71 -23.21 1.79
N PHE A 136 11.71 -21.95 1.36
CA PHE A 136 12.01 -20.82 2.24
C PHE A 136 10.91 -20.58 3.27
N ALA A 137 9.63 -20.69 2.89
CA ALA A 137 8.52 -20.55 3.82
C ALA A 137 8.54 -21.64 4.91
N ASP A 138 8.81 -22.89 4.53
CA ASP A 138 8.96 -24.00 5.48
C ASP A 138 10.16 -23.79 6.41
N ALA A 139 11.31 -23.39 5.85
CA ALA A 139 12.50 -23.09 6.65
C ALA A 139 12.27 -21.94 7.63
N LEU A 140 11.56 -20.89 7.21
CA LEU A 140 11.20 -19.77 8.06
C LEU A 140 10.25 -20.20 9.18
N MET A 141 9.25 -21.01 8.87
CA MET A 141 8.31 -21.55 9.86
C MET A 141 9.02 -22.36 10.94
N VAL A 142 9.96 -23.25 10.55
CA VAL A 142 10.78 -24.01 11.50
C VAL A 142 11.71 -23.08 12.29
N HIS A 143 12.40 -22.15 11.62
CA HIS A 143 13.32 -21.22 12.28
C HIS A 143 12.61 -20.39 13.35
N GLU A 144 11.45 -19.82 13.03
CA GLU A 144 10.65 -19.04 13.99
C GLU A 144 10.09 -19.91 15.11
N PHE A 145 9.61 -21.12 14.81
CA PHE A 145 9.15 -22.05 15.83
C PHE A 145 10.25 -22.35 16.85
N VAL A 146 11.44 -22.74 16.39
CA VAL A 146 12.54 -23.11 17.29
C VAL A 146 13.00 -21.89 18.08
N ASN A 147 13.14 -20.71 17.47
CA ASN A 147 13.54 -19.50 18.21
C ASN A 147 12.52 -19.08 19.27
N ASN A 148 11.22 -19.14 18.97
CA ASN A 148 10.17 -18.73 19.90
C ASN A 148 9.99 -19.73 21.06
N PHE A 149 10.16 -21.02 20.79
CA PHE A 149 9.96 -22.08 21.79
C PHE A 149 11.26 -22.68 22.34
N ALA A 150 12.43 -22.13 22.02
CA ALA A 150 13.73 -22.66 22.45
C ALA A 150 13.78 -22.94 23.97
N HIS A 151 13.26 -22.01 24.76
CA HIS A 151 13.21 -22.13 26.22
C HIS A 151 12.30 -23.26 26.73
N VAL A 152 11.21 -23.58 26.00
CA VAL A 152 10.28 -24.68 26.34
C VAL A 152 10.86 -26.02 25.90
N LEU A 153 11.53 -26.02 24.74
CA LEU A 153 12.14 -27.21 24.16
C LEU A 153 13.50 -27.55 24.79
N GLU A 154 13.96 -26.76 25.76
CA GLU A 154 15.29 -26.85 26.40
C GLU A 154 16.44 -26.87 25.37
N ILE A 155 16.25 -26.16 24.25
CA ILE A 155 17.27 -25.98 23.21
C ILE A 155 18.06 -24.73 23.54
N ASP A 156 19.38 -24.84 23.58
CA ASP A 156 20.27 -23.67 23.72
C ASP A 156 20.11 -22.75 22.50
N PRO A 157 19.69 -21.48 22.67
CA PRO A 157 19.55 -20.54 21.56
C PRO A 157 20.83 -20.36 20.75
N SER A 158 22.01 -20.54 21.37
CA SER A 158 23.30 -20.40 20.68
C SER A 158 23.56 -21.54 19.67
N SER A 159 22.87 -22.67 19.83
CA SER A 159 22.95 -23.83 18.95
C SER A 159 22.03 -23.75 17.73
N ILE A 160 21.11 -22.79 17.70
CA ILE A 160 20.15 -22.62 16.60
C ILE A 160 20.88 -21.95 15.42
N PRO A 161 20.90 -22.57 14.23
CA PRO A 161 21.50 -21.95 13.05
C PRO A 161 20.71 -20.69 12.66
N SER A 162 21.41 -19.63 12.27
CA SER A 162 20.76 -18.46 11.67
C SER A 162 19.98 -18.85 10.41
N LEU A 163 18.95 -18.07 10.05
CA LEU A 163 18.13 -18.35 8.87
C LEU A 163 18.96 -18.56 7.59
N GLY A 164 20.02 -17.78 7.40
CA GLY A 164 20.92 -17.95 6.26
C GLY A 164 21.72 -19.26 6.30
N VAL A 165 22.22 -19.65 7.47
CA VAL A 165 22.92 -20.94 7.66
C VAL A 165 21.97 -22.12 7.46
N LEU A 166 20.75 -22.03 8.00
CA LEU A 166 19.70 -23.03 7.79
C LEU A 166 19.38 -23.18 6.30
N CYS A 167 19.19 -22.07 5.57
CA CYS A 167 18.95 -22.08 4.13
C CYS A 167 20.12 -22.72 3.35
N ALA A 168 21.37 -22.41 3.71
CA ALA A 168 22.55 -22.97 3.07
C ALA A 168 22.65 -24.49 3.28
N GLY A 169 22.47 -24.94 4.53
CA GLY A 169 22.55 -26.35 4.89
C GLY A 169 21.43 -27.19 4.27
N LEU A 170 20.20 -26.67 4.18
CA LEU A 170 19.08 -27.34 3.51
C LEU A 170 19.30 -27.54 2.00
N VAL A 171 20.10 -26.66 1.37
CA VAL A 171 20.50 -26.79 -0.04
C VAL A 171 21.68 -27.75 -0.23
N GLY A 172 22.26 -28.26 0.86
CA GLY A 172 23.36 -29.22 0.85
C GLY A 172 24.75 -28.58 0.90
N ASP A 173 24.88 -27.34 1.39
CA ASP A 173 26.20 -26.77 1.64
C ASP A 173 26.93 -27.51 2.78
N VAL A 174 28.04 -28.16 2.43
CA VAL A 174 28.86 -28.98 3.32
C VAL A 174 29.31 -28.20 4.57
N LYS A 175 29.57 -26.90 4.44
CA LYS A 175 30.03 -26.08 5.57
C LYS A 175 28.96 -25.85 6.64
N HIS A 176 27.69 -25.86 6.23
CA HIS A 176 26.55 -25.49 7.07
C HIS A 176 25.67 -26.68 7.44
N PHE A 177 25.82 -27.80 6.74
CA PHE A 177 25.00 -29.00 6.90
C PHE A 177 25.04 -29.58 8.33
N ASP A 178 26.19 -29.53 9.01
CA ASP A 178 26.32 -30.05 10.38
C ASP A 178 25.34 -29.37 11.35
N GLN A 179 25.17 -28.05 11.27
CA GLN A 179 24.24 -27.33 12.16
C GLN A 179 22.78 -27.72 11.89
N VAL A 180 22.42 -27.92 10.62
CA VAL A 180 21.08 -28.40 10.25
C VAL A 180 20.85 -29.82 10.76
N LEU A 181 21.86 -30.69 10.67
CA LEU A 181 21.82 -32.05 11.19
C LEU A 181 21.66 -32.05 12.72
N GLN A 182 22.43 -31.24 13.45
CA GLN A 182 22.33 -31.16 14.91
C GLN A 182 20.94 -30.68 15.36
N LEU A 183 20.40 -29.64 14.72
CA LEU A 183 19.04 -29.16 15.00
C LEU A 183 18.01 -30.26 14.72
N THR A 184 18.13 -30.97 13.60
CA THR A 184 17.22 -32.05 13.22
C THR A 184 17.27 -33.19 14.24
N LEU A 185 18.46 -33.56 14.71
CA LEU A 185 18.63 -34.58 15.76
C LEU A 185 18.01 -34.15 17.09
N ALA A 186 18.16 -32.88 17.48
CA ALA A 186 17.56 -32.34 18.69
C ALA A 186 16.03 -32.40 18.62
N LEU A 187 15.44 -31.89 17.53
CA LEU A 187 13.99 -31.93 17.31
C LEU A 187 13.47 -33.37 17.22
N PHE A 188 14.23 -34.27 16.60
CA PHE A 188 13.86 -35.68 16.52
C PHE A 188 13.85 -36.35 17.90
N ARG A 189 14.86 -36.10 18.75
CA ARG A 189 14.87 -36.60 20.14
C ARG A 189 13.65 -36.11 20.92
N LEU A 190 13.31 -34.83 20.80
CA LEU A 190 12.12 -34.26 21.43
C LEU A 190 10.83 -34.95 20.93
N SER A 191 10.74 -35.26 19.64
CA SER A 191 9.58 -35.98 19.08
C SER A 191 9.45 -37.42 19.60
N LEU A 192 10.57 -38.07 19.96
CA LEU A 192 10.56 -39.41 20.55
C LEU A 192 10.21 -39.39 22.04
N GLU A 193 10.67 -38.37 22.76
CA GLU A 193 10.39 -38.19 24.18
C GLU A 193 8.95 -37.74 24.43
N TYR A 194 8.44 -36.89 23.54
CA TYR A 194 7.08 -36.35 23.59
C TYR A 194 6.31 -36.72 22.31
N PRO A 195 5.88 -38.00 22.15
CA PRO A 195 5.18 -38.47 20.94
C PRO A 195 3.77 -37.89 20.76
N GLY A 196 3.34 -36.98 21.65
CA GLY A 196 2.00 -36.43 21.69
C GLY A 196 0.97 -37.43 22.21
N LEU A 197 -0.30 -37.04 22.13
CA LEU A 197 -1.43 -37.91 22.43
C LEU A 197 -1.77 -38.74 21.18
N PRO A 198 -2.13 -40.03 21.32
CA PRO A 198 -2.58 -40.83 20.19
C PRO A 198 -3.74 -40.11 19.50
N MET A 199 -3.78 -40.14 18.17
CA MET A 199 -4.89 -39.55 17.42
C MET A 199 -6.20 -40.15 17.96
N GLY A 200 -7.01 -39.30 18.59
CA GLY A 200 -8.34 -39.70 19.05
C GLY A 200 -9.09 -40.31 17.88
N LYS A 201 -9.69 -41.49 18.09
CA LYS A 201 -10.50 -42.14 17.05
C LYS A 201 -11.52 -41.12 16.56
N ARG A 202 -11.43 -40.75 15.28
CA ARG A 202 -12.47 -39.97 14.59
C ARG A 202 -13.76 -40.78 14.53
#